data_AF-A0A7S3MWX8-F1
#
_entry.id   AF-A0A7S3MWX8-F1
#
_cell.length_a   1.000
_cell.length_b   1.000
_cell.length_c   1.000
_cell.angle_alpha   90.00
_cell.angle_beta   90.00
_cell.angle_gamma   90.00
#
_symmetry.space_group_name_H-M   'P 1'
#
loop_
_entity.id
_entity.type
_entity.pdbx_description
1 polymer ?
#
loop_
_entity_poly.entity_id
_entity_poly.type
_entity_poly.pdbx_seq_one_letter_code
_entity_poly.pdbx_strand_id
1 'polypeptide(L)'
;LSLWMNGILQVVFSTGVSYGPLMFYAMARKPNAKILKSSALLPCVNCFTSIFASLTTFCFIGHVATKKGIPVDQVMDSTLDLAFIAYPSMMTTLTMPNFWSILFFGMLVMVGIDTVFGWYNYVIAFCFDFWPSLRTKVS
;
A
#
# COMPACT_ATOMS: atom_id res chain seq x y z
N LEU A 1 21.09 5.59 -15.41
CA LEU A 1 21.30 5.11 -14.01
C LEU A 1 20.11 5.45 -13.11
N SER A 2 19.61 6.69 -13.13
CA SER A 2 18.48 7.15 -12.30
C SER A 2 17.19 6.33 -12.47
N LEU A 3 16.81 5.95 -13.70
CA LEU A 3 15.61 5.12 -13.94
C LEU A 3 15.67 3.77 -13.20
N TRP A 4 16.79 3.06 -13.33
CA TRP A 4 17.00 1.77 -12.66
C TRP A 4 17.04 1.91 -11.14
N MET A 5 17.69 2.97 -10.64
CA MET A 5 17.71 3.28 -9.21
C MET A 5 16.30 3.55 -8.68
N ASN A 6 15.48 4.34 -9.37
CA ASN A 6 14.09 4.59 -9.00
C ASN A 6 13.25 3.31 -9.04
N GLY A 7 13.49 2.43 -10.01
CA GLY A 7 12.82 1.13 -10.08
C GLY A 7 13.15 0.23 -8.89
N ILE A 8 14.44 0.13 -8.51
CA ILE A 8 14.87 -0.63 -7.34
C ILE A 8 14.24 -0.06 -6.07
N LEU A 9 14.30 1.27 -5.90
CA LEU A 9 13.68 1.93 -4.75
C LEU A 9 12.18 1.63 -4.69
N GLN A 10 11.46 1.75 -5.81
CA GLN A 10 10.02 1.48 -5.87
C GLN A 10 9.71 0.05 -5.45
N VAL A 11 10.51 -0.94 -5.86
CA VAL A 11 10.34 -2.34 -5.43
C VAL A 11 10.62 -2.52 -3.93
N VAL A 12 11.68 -1.93 -3.41
CA VAL A 12 12.04 -2.02 -1.98
C VAL A 12 11.01 -1.35 -1.08
N PHE A 13 10.56 -0.14 -1.45
CA PHE A 13 9.50 0.59 -0.75
C PHE A 13 8.16 -0.16 -0.85
N SER A 14 7.79 -0.66 -2.03
CA SER A 14 6.52 -1.36 -2.25
C SER A 14 6.44 -2.70 -1.50
N THR A 15 7.52 -3.48 -1.49
CA THR A 15 7.55 -4.77 -0.80
C THR A 15 7.72 -4.64 0.72
N GLY A 16 8.20 -3.51 1.22
CA GLY A 16 8.38 -3.29 2.65
C GLY A 16 9.49 -4.14 3.28
N VAL A 17 10.34 -4.81 2.48
CA VAL A 17 11.29 -5.83 2.95
C VAL A 17 12.31 -5.32 3.97
N SER A 18 12.70 -4.06 3.86
CA SER A 18 13.71 -3.44 4.73
C SER A 18 13.14 -2.69 5.93
N TYR A 19 11.82 -2.73 6.17
CA TYR A 19 11.15 -1.85 7.14
C TYR A 19 10.78 -2.51 8.47
N GLY A 20 10.94 -3.84 8.63
CA GLY A 20 10.74 -4.53 9.91
C GLY A 20 9.46 -5.39 10.04
N PRO A 21 8.26 -4.97 9.61
CA PRO A 21 7.03 -5.76 9.77
C PRO A 21 7.13 -7.19 9.21
N LEU A 22 7.76 -7.37 8.05
CA LEU A 22 7.97 -8.70 7.47
C LEU A 22 8.87 -9.59 8.33
N MET A 23 9.85 -9.00 9.02
CA MET A 23 10.71 -9.71 9.96
C MET A 23 9.92 -10.14 11.20
N PHE A 24 9.09 -9.25 11.76
CA PHE A 24 8.18 -9.59 12.86
C PHE A 24 7.24 -10.75 12.49
N TYR A 25 6.60 -10.68 11.31
CA TYR A 25 5.73 -11.75 10.85
C TYR A 25 6.48 -13.07 10.61
N ALA A 26 7.73 -13.02 10.17
CA ALA A 26 8.57 -14.21 10.03
C ALA A 26 8.90 -14.84 11.40
N MET A 27 9.21 -14.02 12.41
CA MET A 27 9.48 -14.46 13.79
C MET A 27 8.25 -15.10 14.45
N ALA A 28 7.04 -14.65 14.12
CA ALA A 28 5.80 -15.22 14.63
C ALA A 28 5.45 -16.60 14.03
N ARG A 29 6.19 -17.11 13.03
CA ARG A 29 5.94 -18.43 12.43
C ARG A 29 6.55 -19.56 13.27
N LYS A 30 6.00 -20.78 13.12
CA LYS A 30 6.58 -21.99 13.72
C LYS A 30 8.01 -22.22 13.17
N PRO A 31 8.99 -22.64 13.99
CA PRO A 31 10.40 -22.76 13.58
C PRO A 31 10.65 -23.62 12.32
N ASN A 32 9.85 -24.68 12.12
CA ASN A 32 10.00 -25.61 11.00
C ASN A 32 9.00 -25.36 9.84
N ALA A 33 8.27 -24.25 9.87
CA ALA A 33 7.29 -23.94 8.81
C ALA A 33 7.99 -23.48 7.53
N LYS A 34 7.82 -24.24 6.43
CA LYS A 34 8.36 -23.88 5.11
C LYS A 34 7.95 -22.46 4.72
N ILE A 35 8.93 -21.60 4.42
CA ILE A 35 8.70 -20.18 4.09
C ILE A 35 8.74 -19.90 2.58
N LEU A 36 9.43 -20.74 1.80
CA LEU A 36 9.71 -20.53 0.38
C LEU A 36 8.48 -20.16 -0.46
N LYS A 37 7.37 -20.88 -0.28
CA LYS A 37 6.12 -20.60 -1.01
C LYS A 37 5.55 -19.22 -0.66
N SER A 38 5.51 -18.87 0.63
CA SER A 38 5.01 -17.58 1.09
C SER A 38 5.93 -16.43 0.65
N SER A 39 7.26 -16.61 0.75
CA SER A 39 8.25 -15.63 0.32
C SER A 39 8.23 -15.36 -1.18
N ALA A 40 7.92 -16.38 -2.01
CA ALA A 40 7.76 -16.18 -3.45
C ALA A 40 6.39 -15.58 -3.81
N LEU A 41 5.32 -15.97 -3.11
CA LEU A 41 3.96 -15.51 -3.39
C LEU A 41 3.75 -14.03 -3.02
N LEU A 42 4.32 -13.58 -1.89
CA LEU A 42 4.19 -12.19 -1.41
C LEU A 42 4.56 -11.13 -2.46
N PRO A 43 5.77 -11.13 -3.06
CA PRO A 43 6.13 -10.16 -4.10
C PRO A 43 5.28 -10.32 -5.37
N CYS A 44 4.89 -11.55 -5.74
CA CYS A 44 4.01 -11.78 -6.88
C CYS A 44 2.63 -11.12 -6.70
N VAL A 45 2.02 -11.31 -5.53
CA VAL A 45 0.72 -10.68 -5.20
C VAL A 45 0.87 -9.17 -5.12
N ASN A 46 1.93 -8.65 -4.50
CA ASN A 46 2.22 -7.22 -4.45
C ASN A 46 2.33 -6.61 -5.86
N CYS A 47 3.06 -7.25 -6.78
CA CYS A 47 3.18 -6.80 -8.16
C CYS A 47 1.84 -6.85 -8.89
N PHE A 48 1.06 -7.92 -8.72
CA PHE A 48 -0.25 -8.05 -9.34
C PHE A 48 -1.22 -6.96 -8.88
N THR A 49 -1.31 -6.73 -7.57
CA THR A 49 -2.13 -5.66 -6.99
C THR A 49 -1.69 -4.29 -7.50
N SER A 50 -0.37 -4.05 -7.61
CA SER A 50 0.18 -2.80 -8.13
C SER A 50 -0.21 -2.59 -9.60
N ILE A 51 -0.12 -3.62 -10.44
CA ILE A 51 -0.54 -3.57 -11.84
C ILE A 51 -2.04 -3.29 -11.93
N PHE A 52 -2.85 -4.02 -11.17
CA PHE A 52 -4.30 -3.83 -11.16
C PHE A 52 -4.71 -2.40 -10.72
N ALA A 53 -4.10 -1.89 -9.65
CA ALA A 53 -4.31 -0.52 -9.17
C ALA A 53 -3.87 0.50 -10.22
N SER A 54 -2.73 0.29 -10.90
CA SER A 54 -2.23 1.19 -11.94
C SER A 54 -3.16 1.24 -13.15
N LEU A 55 -3.65 0.08 -13.63
CA LEU A 55 -4.59 0.00 -14.75
C LEU A 55 -5.88 0.75 -14.42
N THR A 56 -6.44 0.48 -13.24
CA THR A 56 -7.64 1.15 -12.76
C THR A 56 -7.43 2.67 -12.70
N THR A 57 -6.31 3.11 -12.13
CA THR A 57 -5.93 4.52 -12.02
C THR A 57 -5.82 5.19 -13.39
N PHE A 58 -5.08 4.61 -14.33
CA PHE A 58 -4.90 5.17 -15.66
C PHE A 58 -6.20 5.18 -16.48
N CYS A 59 -7.06 4.18 -16.33
CA CYS A 59 -8.40 4.20 -16.93
C CYS A 59 -9.24 5.38 -16.42
N PHE A 60 -9.22 5.64 -15.10
CA PHE A 60 -9.92 6.78 -14.51
C PHE A 60 -9.37 8.12 -15.00
N ILE A 61 -8.04 8.29 -14.98
CA ILE A 61 -7.38 9.52 -15.44
C ILE A 61 -7.67 9.77 -16.92
N GLY A 62 -7.57 8.74 -17.76
CA GLY A 62 -7.83 8.84 -19.21
C GLY A 62 -9.29 9.21 -19.51
N HIS A 63 -10.24 8.67 -18.75
CA HIS A 63 -11.65 9.06 -18.86
C HIS A 63 -11.84 10.55 -18.58
N VAL A 64 -11.19 11.08 -17.54
CA VAL A 64 -11.27 12.51 -17.19
C VAL A 64 -10.62 13.39 -18.23
N ALA A 65 -9.40 13.05 -18.68
CA ALA A 65 -8.71 13.80 -19.72
C ALA A 65 -9.60 13.96 -20.96
N THR A 66 -10.25 12.87 -21.36
CA THR A 66 -11.19 12.85 -22.51
C THR A 66 -12.43 13.72 -22.25
N LYS A 67 -13.03 13.66 -21.05
CA LYS A 67 -14.23 14.45 -20.71
C LYS A 67 -13.96 15.94 -20.58
N LYS A 68 -12.81 16.33 -20.03
CA LYS A 68 -12.42 17.72 -19.83
C LYS A 68 -11.71 18.33 -21.06
N GLY A 69 -11.30 17.51 -22.03
CA GLY A 69 -10.55 17.97 -23.19
C GLY A 69 -9.15 18.50 -22.85
N ILE A 70 -8.59 18.08 -21.72
CA ILE A 70 -7.25 18.46 -21.25
C ILE A 70 -6.29 17.28 -21.45
N PRO A 71 -4.99 17.55 -21.68
CA PRO A 71 -4.02 16.47 -21.81
C PRO A 71 -3.79 15.76 -20.46
N VAL A 72 -3.39 14.49 -20.51
CA VAL A 72 -3.33 13.58 -19.33
C VAL A 72 -2.34 14.05 -18.28
N ASP A 73 -1.26 14.72 -18.70
CA ASP A 73 -0.23 15.30 -17.83
C ASP A 73 -0.74 16.49 -17.01
N GLN A 74 -1.80 17.16 -17.44
CA GLN A 74 -2.42 18.29 -16.72
C GLN A 74 -3.56 17.85 -15.80
N VAL A 75 -3.84 16.55 -15.72
CA VAL A 75 -4.88 16.05 -14.82
C VAL A 75 -4.40 16.02 -13.36
N MET A 76 -3.07 16.10 -13.10
CA MET A 76 -2.51 15.91 -11.75
C MET A 76 -1.11 16.47 -11.51
N ASP A 77 -0.90 16.98 -10.30
CA ASP A 77 0.40 17.46 -9.81
C ASP A 77 1.04 16.53 -8.75
N SER A 78 0.25 15.83 -7.92
CA SER A 78 0.79 14.96 -6.84
C SER A 78 -0.08 13.74 -6.51
N THR A 79 0.52 12.74 -5.85
CA THR A 79 -0.15 11.49 -5.41
C THR A 79 -1.22 11.73 -4.34
N LEU A 80 -1.03 12.73 -3.48
CA LEU A 80 -1.98 13.05 -2.42
C LEU A 80 -3.19 13.80 -2.99
N ASP A 81 -2.95 14.71 -3.94
CA ASP A 81 -4.01 15.35 -4.72
C ASP A 81 -4.79 14.34 -5.54
N LEU A 82 -4.12 13.31 -6.07
CA LEU A 82 -4.78 12.21 -6.75
C LEU A 82 -5.81 11.52 -5.84
N ALA A 83 -5.38 11.07 -4.66
CA ALA A 83 -6.23 10.33 -3.72
C ALA A 83 -7.39 11.16 -3.15
N PHE A 84 -7.17 12.44 -2.81
CA PHE A 84 -8.13 13.22 -2.02
C PHE A 84 -8.83 14.36 -2.78
N ILE A 85 -8.38 14.72 -3.98
CA ILE A 85 -9.00 15.77 -4.79
C ILE A 85 -9.52 15.18 -6.09
N ALA A 86 -8.64 14.52 -6.84
CA ALA A 86 -9.00 13.99 -8.16
C ALA A 86 -9.99 12.82 -8.05
N TYR A 87 -9.68 11.77 -7.28
CA TYR A 87 -10.55 10.59 -7.15
C TYR A 87 -11.95 10.90 -6.63
N PRO A 88 -12.14 11.71 -5.57
CA PRO A 88 -13.48 12.07 -5.11
C PRO A 88 -14.24 12.90 -6.13
N SER A 89 -13.58 13.87 -6.79
CA SER A 89 -14.18 14.63 -7.89
C SER A 89 -14.64 13.70 -9.02
N MET A 90 -13.83 12.68 -9.36
CA MET A 90 -14.16 11.69 -10.39
C MET A 90 -15.35 10.81 -10.02
N MET A 91 -15.47 10.39 -8.76
CA MET A 91 -16.55 9.51 -8.30
C MET A 91 -17.93 10.13 -8.49
N THR A 92 -18.04 11.46 -8.40
CA THR A 92 -19.30 12.17 -8.66
C THR A 92 -19.83 12.00 -10.08
N THR A 93 -18.95 11.64 -11.03
CA THR A 93 -19.32 11.44 -12.44
C THR A 93 -19.81 10.01 -12.75
N LEU A 94 -19.59 9.07 -11.82
CA LEU A 94 -20.04 7.68 -11.96
C LEU A 94 -21.51 7.55 -11.56
N THR A 95 -22.16 6.52 -12.09
CA THR A 95 -23.50 6.10 -11.62
C THR A 95 -23.39 5.60 -10.18
N MET A 96 -24.28 6.05 -9.28
CA MET A 96 -24.24 5.75 -7.84
C MET A 96 -22.94 6.22 -7.15
N PRO A 97 -22.63 7.53 -7.17
CA PRO A 97 -21.35 8.08 -6.69
C PRO A 97 -21.04 7.70 -5.22
N ASN A 98 -22.05 7.73 -4.36
CA ASN A 98 -21.91 7.40 -2.94
C ASN A 98 -21.38 5.97 -2.70
N PHE A 99 -21.81 5.00 -3.50
CA PHE A 99 -21.37 3.61 -3.38
C PHE A 99 -19.87 3.49 -3.68
N TRP A 100 -19.43 4.08 -4.79
CA TRP A 100 -18.02 4.05 -5.21
C TRP A 100 -17.11 4.82 -4.25
N SER A 101 -17.58 5.94 -3.69
CA SER A 101 -16.84 6.69 -2.69
C SER A 101 -16.62 5.89 -1.41
N ILE A 102 -17.64 5.18 -0.92
CA ILE A 102 -17.49 4.32 0.27
C ILE A 102 -16.45 3.22 0.02
N LEU A 103 -16.50 2.56 -1.14
CA LEU A 103 -15.53 1.51 -1.48
C LEU A 103 -14.10 2.05 -1.55
N PHE A 104 -13.89 3.21 -2.16
CA PHE A 104 -12.56 3.79 -2.32
C PHE A 104 -11.97 4.28 -1.01
N PHE A 105 -12.73 5.06 -0.22
CA PHE A 105 -12.25 5.51 1.08
C PHE A 105 -12.11 4.34 2.06
N GLY A 106 -13.00 3.37 1.99
CA GLY A 106 -12.87 2.11 2.74
C GLY A 106 -11.58 1.37 2.38
N MET A 107 -11.24 1.27 1.09
CA MET A 107 -9.97 0.71 0.63
C MET A 107 -8.76 1.48 1.20
N LEU A 108 -8.75 2.82 1.11
CA LEU A 108 -7.66 3.64 1.64
C LEU A 108 -7.47 3.44 3.15
N VAL A 109 -8.57 3.36 3.90
CA VAL A 109 -8.54 3.11 5.34
C VAL A 109 -7.96 1.73 5.64
N MET A 110 -8.42 0.68 4.96
CA MET A 110 -7.91 -0.69 5.15
C MET A 110 -6.41 -0.78 4.86
N VAL A 111 -5.96 -0.21 3.73
CA VAL A 111 -4.53 -0.17 3.36
C VAL A 111 -3.70 0.55 4.42
N GLY A 112 -4.19 1.68 4.95
CA GLY A 112 -3.52 2.43 6.01
C GLY A 112 -3.45 1.66 7.32
N ILE A 113 -4.57 1.07 7.74
CA ILE A 113 -4.69 0.32 8.99
C ILE A 113 -3.76 -0.89 8.99
N ASP A 114 -3.78 -1.72 7.95
CA ASP A 114 -2.94 -2.92 7.85
C ASP A 114 -1.44 -2.57 7.94
N THR A 115 -1.04 -1.47 7.31
CA THR A 115 0.34 -0.97 7.33
C THR A 115 0.76 -0.52 8.72
N VAL A 116 -0.09 0.26 9.41
CA VAL A 116 0.19 0.77 10.76
C VAL A 116 0.25 -0.37 11.77
N PHE A 117 -0.65 -1.36 11.68
CA PHE A 117 -0.61 -2.53 12.55
C PHE A 117 0.69 -3.33 12.40
N GLY A 118 1.19 -3.51 11.18
CA GLY A 118 2.47 -4.18 10.95
C GLY A 118 3.63 -3.47 11.62
N TRP A 119 3.69 -2.14 11.49
CA TRP A 119 4.71 -1.31 12.14
C TRP A 119 4.60 -1.31 13.66
N TYR A 120 3.39 -1.11 14.18
CA TYR A 120 3.12 -1.09 15.60
C TYR A 120 3.58 -2.39 16.29
N ASN A 121 3.21 -3.54 15.73
CA ASN A 121 3.61 -4.83 16.27
C ASN A 121 5.12 -5.05 16.21
N TYR A 122 5.76 -4.66 15.10
CA TYR A 122 7.22 -4.72 14.97
C TYR A 122 7.94 -3.89 16.04
N VAL A 123 7.52 -2.62 16.23
CA VAL A 123 8.14 -1.73 17.22
C VAL A 123 7.98 -2.27 18.64
N ILE A 124 6.79 -2.78 18.99
CA ILE A 124 6.56 -3.36 20.31
C ILE A 124 7.41 -4.60 20.54
N ALA A 125 7.46 -5.51 19.56
CA ALA A 125 8.28 -6.71 19.67
C ALA A 125 9.76 -6.36 19.83
N PHE A 126 10.26 -5.40 19.05
CA PHE A 126 11.60 -4.87 19.18
C PHE A 126 11.86 -4.28 20.58
N CYS A 127 10.95 -3.48 21.12
CA CYS A 127 11.08 -2.94 22.48
C CYS A 127 11.12 -4.03 23.55
N PHE A 128 10.33 -5.10 23.41
CA PHE A 128 10.33 -6.21 24.37
C PHE A 128 11.59 -7.09 24.27
N ASP A 129 12.16 -7.24 23.08
CA ASP A 129 13.42 -7.97 22.88
C ASP A 129 14.61 -7.22 23.52
N PHE A 130 14.64 -5.88 23.43
CA PHE A 130 15.71 -5.06 24.03
C PHE A 130 15.52 -4.79 25.52
N TRP A 131 14.27 -4.63 25.98
CA TRP A 131 13.94 -4.32 27.37
C TRP A 131 12.95 -5.32 27.96
N PRO A 132 13.42 -6.52 28.36
CA PRO A 132 12.55 -7.59 28.86
C PRO A 132 11.67 -7.17 30.04
N SER A 133 12.12 -6.21 30.87
CA SER A 133 11.37 -5.67 32.01
C SER A 133 10.07 -4.95 31.62
N LEU A 134 9.95 -4.46 30.37
CA LEU A 134 8.71 -3.86 29.86
C LEU A 134 7.65 -4.92 29.57
N ARG A 135 8.05 -6.13 29.18
CA ARG A 135 7.13 -7.22 28.87
C ARG A 135 6.32 -7.65 30.10
N THR A 136 6.95 -7.69 31.27
CA THR A 136 6.32 -8.08 32.55
C THR A 136 5.33 -7.05 33.12
N LYS A 137 5.30 -5.81 32.61
CA LYS A 137 4.36 -4.77 33.08
C LYS A 137 3.09 -4.67 32.24
N VAL A 138 3.05 -5.36 31.09
CA VAL A 138 1.96 -5.27 30.10
C VAL A 138 1.14 -6.56 30.00
N SER A 139 1.61 -7.66 30.62
CA SER A 139 0.85 -8.92 30.80
C SER A 139 -0.01 -8.88 32.07
#